data_AF-A0A0E0ENL7-F1
#
_entry.id   AF-A0A0E0ENL7-F1
#
_cell.length_a   1.000
_cell.length_b   1.000
_cell.length_c   1.000
_cell.angle_alpha   90.00
_cell.angle_beta   90.00
_cell.angle_gamma   90.00
#
_symmetry.space_group_name_H-M   'P 1'
#
loop_
_entity.id
_entity.type
_entity.pdbx_description
1 polymer ?
#
loop_
_entity_poly.entity_id
_entity_poly.type
_entity_poly.pdbx_seq_one_letter_code
_entity_poly.pdbx_strand_id
1 'polypeptide(L)'
;MGKGGKGAEAAAAAAGAGEEENMAAWLVAKNTLKIMPFKLPPVGTYDVRVRMKAVGICGSDVHYLREMRIAHFVVKEPMVIGHECAGVIEEVGSGVTHLAVGDRVALEPGISCWRCRHCKGGRYNLCEDMKFFATPPVHGSLANQASKSKQF
;
A
#
# COMPACT_ATOMS: atom_id res chain seq x y z
N MET A 1 19.28 -36.81 -39.42
CA MET A 1 18.90 -37.95 -38.57
C MET A 1 19.16 -37.60 -37.10
N GLY A 2 18.16 -37.76 -36.22
CA GLY A 2 18.26 -37.77 -34.73
C GLY A 2 18.35 -36.40 -34.06
N LYS A 3 17.25 -35.71 -33.72
CA LYS A 3 16.38 -35.84 -32.52
C LYS A 3 17.12 -35.81 -31.17
N GLY A 4 16.81 -34.80 -30.36
CA GLY A 4 17.22 -34.75 -28.95
C GLY A 4 16.76 -33.50 -28.20
N GLY A 5 15.47 -33.17 -28.29
CA GLY A 5 14.86 -32.18 -27.40
C GLY A 5 14.82 -32.71 -25.95
N LYS A 6 15.30 -31.90 -25.02
CA LYS A 6 14.95 -31.93 -23.59
C LYS A 6 14.62 -30.48 -23.28
N GLY A 7 13.37 -30.11 -23.07
CA GLY A 7 12.51 -30.65 -22.03
C GLY A 7 12.44 -29.56 -20.97
N ALA A 8 11.49 -28.65 -21.17
CA ALA A 8 11.08 -27.67 -20.18
C ALA A 8 10.49 -28.41 -18.98
N GLU A 9 10.98 -28.15 -17.78
CA GLU A 9 10.23 -28.22 -16.51
C GLU A 9 11.21 -28.02 -15.34
N ALA A 10 11.21 -26.82 -14.77
CA ALA A 10 11.51 -26.58 -13.35
C ALA A 10 11.23 -25.10 -13.02
N ALA A 11 9.98 -24.68 -13.17
CA ALA A 11 9.48 -23.42 -12.60
C ALA A 11 7.97 -23.52 -12.37
N ALA A 12 7.57 -24.51 -11.56
CA ALA A 12 6.20 -24.64 -11.08
C ALA A 12 6.24 -25.18 -9.66
N ALA A 13 6.60 -24.34 -8.70
CA ALA A 13 6.48 -24.66 -7.28
C ALA A 13 6.39 -23.38 -6.43
N ALA A 14 5.25 -22.70 -6.51
CA ALA A 14 4.64 -21.93 -5.41
C ALA A 14 3.22 -21.44 -5.78
N ALA A 15 2.39 -22.32 -6.37
CA ALA A 15 0.95 -22.10 -6.41
C ALA A 15 0.35 -22.95 -5.28
N GLY A 16 0.28 -22.37 -4.08
CA GLY A 16 -0.08 -23.14 -2.89
C GLY A 16 -0.01 -22.35 -1.58
N ALA A 17 -0.59 -21.16 -1.55
CA ALA A 17 -1.13 -20.58 -0.33
C ALA A 17 -2.54 -20.14 -0.70
N GLY A 18 -3.58 -20.61 0.01
CA GLY A 18 -4.93 -20.08 -0.20
C GLY A 18 -4.88 -18.56 -0.08
N GLU A 19 -5.63 -17.83 -0.91
CA GLU A 19 -5.74 -16.38 -0.78
C GLU A 19 -6.32 -16.06 0.60
N GLU A 20 -5.42 -15.77 1.55
CA GLU A 20 -5.82 -15.29 2.87
C GLU A 20 -6.48 -13.92 2.66
N GLU A 21 -7.69 -13.77 3.21
CA GLU A 21 -8.43 -12.51 3.08
C GLU A 21 -7.57 -11.36 3.63
N ASN A 22 -7.48 -10.26 2.88
CA ASN A 22 -6.70 -9.11 3.30
C ASN A 22 -7.41 -8.43 4.49
N MET A 23 -6.93 -8.65 5.71
CA MET A 23 -7.47 -8.03 6.92
C MET A 23 -6.74 -6.72 7.23
N ALA A 24 -7.44 -5.74 7.79
CA ALA A 24 -6.89 -4.45 8.17
C ALA A 24 -7.45 -3.93 9.49
N ALA A 25 -6.70 -3.04 10.15
CA ALA A 25 -7.13 -2.32 11.34
C ALA A 25 -7.94 -1.07 10.97
N TRP A 26 -9.25 -1.16 11.09
CA TRP A 26 -10.20 -0.11 10.77
C TRP A 26 -10.54 0.72 12.01
N LEU A 27 -10.32 2.03 11.92
CA LEU A 27 -10.88 3.02 12.83
C LEU A 27 -12.34 3.26 12.43
N VAL A 28 -13.26 2.69 13.19
CA VAL A 28 -14.71 2.73 12.90
C VAL A 28 -15.47 3.75 13.73
N ALA A 29 -14.91 4.14 14.89
CA ALA A 29 -15.45 5.15 15.78
C ALA A 29 -14.36 5.61 16.76
N LYS A 30 -14.64 6.69 17.51
CA LYS A 30 -13.75 7.20 18.57
C LYS A 30 -13.38 6.06 19.53
N ASN A 31 -12.08 5.88 19.79
CA ASN A 31 -11.51 4.82 20.61
C ASN A 31 -11.88 3.38 20.17
N THR A 32 -12.23 3.16 18.90
CA THR A 32 -12.70 1.86 18.42
C THR A 32 -11.98 1.45 17.14
N LEU A 33 -11.05 0.50 17.26
CA LEU A 33 -10.44 -0.23 16.16
C LEU A 33 -11.09 -1.60 16.00
N LYS A 34 -11.28 -2.05 14.77
CA LYS A 34 -11.72 -3.41 14.44
C LYS A 34 -10.82 -4.00 13.37
N ILE A 35 -10.47 -5.27 13.51
CA ILE A 35 -9.85 -6.02 12.42
C ILE A 35 -10.97 -6.51 11.51
N MET A 36 -11.02 -6.00 10.27
CA MET A 36 -12.06 -6.34 9.30
C MET A 36 -11.46 -6.48 7.90
N PRO A 37 -12.15 -7.17 6.97
CA PRO A 37 -11.68 -7.32 5.60
C PRO A 37 -11.45 -5.96 4.92
N PHE A 38 -10.41 -5.89 4.09
CA PHE A 38 -10.04 -4.71 3.31
C PHE A 38 -9.79 -5.11 1.86
N LYS A 39 -10.81 -4.91 1.03
CA LYS A 39 -10.74 -5.18 -0.39
C LYS A 39 -9.94 -4.10 -1.10
N LEU A 40 -8.76 -4.47 -1.58
CA LEU A 40 -7.96 -3.61 -2.44
C LEU A 40 -8.38 -3.79 -3.91
N PRO A 41 -8.30 -2.72 -4.73
CA PRO A 41 -8.53 -2.83 -6.17
C PRO A 41 -7.46 -3.71 -6.83
N PRO A 42 -7.71 -4.24 -8.04
CA PRO A 42 -6.68 -4.88 -8.85
C PRO A 42 -5.45 -3.98 -9.01
N VAL A 43 -4.26 -4.57 -9.15
CA VAL A 43 -3.03 -3.80 -9.34
C VAL A 43 -3.09 -3.08 -10.70
N GLY A 44 -2.98 -1.76 -10.67
CA GLY A 44 -2.89 -0.95 -11.88
C GLY A 44 -1.56 -1.15 -12.61
N THR A 45 -1.48 -0.68 -13.86
CA THR A 45 -0.30 -0.79 -14.72
C THR A 45 1.00 -0.34 -14.06
N TYR A 46 0.95 0.63 -13.14
CA TYR A 46 2.12 1.26 -12.53
C TYR A 46 2.11 1.17 -11.00
N ASP A 47 1.30 0.25 -10.48
CA ASP A 47 1.16 0.01 -9.07
C ASP A 47 1.91 -1.27 -8.67
N VAL A 48 2.12 -1.42 -7.38
CA VAL A 48 2.59 -2.68 -6.78
C VAL A 48 1.68 -3.08 -5.64
N ARG A 49 1.45 -4.39 -5.49
CA ARG A 49 0.88 -4.98 -4.28
C ARG A 49 2.02 -5.38 -3.36
N VAL A 50 1.95 -4.94 -2.12
CA VAL A 50 2.95 -5.27 -1.11
C VAL A 50 2.27 -6.00 0.04
N ARG A 51 2.77 -7.18 0.39
CA ARG A 51 2.44 -7.82 1.67
C ARG A 51 3.23 -7.15 2.77
N MET A 52 2.51 -6.60 3.72
CA MET A 52 3.09 -5.90 4.85
C MET A 52 3.85 -6.89 5.73
N LYS A 53 5.02 -6.46 6.20
CA LYS A 53 5.84 -7.20 7.18
C LYS A 53 5.91 -6.45 8.50
N ALA A 54 5.92 -5.13 8.45
CA ALA A 54 5.87 -4.29 9.63
C ALA A 54 5.18 -2.96 9.30
N VAL A 55 4.45 -2.44 10.29
CA VAL A 55 3.87 -1.10 10.27
C VAL A 55 4.10 -0.49 11.65
N GLY A 56 4.85 0.61 11.69
CA GLY A 56 5.02 1.44 12.87
C GLY A 56 3.73 2.16 13.22
N ILE A 57 3.52 2.38 14.52
CA ILE A 57 2.41 3.18 15.04
C ILE A 57 2.96 4.54 15.42
N CYS A 58 2.38 5.59 14.83
CA CYS A 58 2.76 6.96 15.10
C CYS A 58 1.81 7.61 16.11
N GLY A 59 2.24 8.73 16.70
CA GLY A 59 1.37 9.56 17.55
C GLY A 59 0.12 10.05 16.82
N SER A 60 0.19 10.26 15.49
CA SER A 60 -0.96 10.63 14.67
C SER A 60 -2.00 9.51 14.57
N ASP A 61 -1.61 8.25 14.46
CA ASP A 61 -2.56 7.12 14.45
C ASP A 61 -3.33 7.06 15.78
N VAL A 62 -2.62 7.24 16.91
CA VAL A 62 -3.21 7.31 18.25
C VAL A 62 -4.10 8.55 18.39
N HIS A 63 -3.71 9.68 17.81
CA HIS A 63 -4.52 10.90 17.84
C HIS A 63 -5.80 10.74 17.02
N TYR A 64 -5.76 10.10 15.85
CA TYR A 64 -6.97 9.74 15.10
C TYR A 64 -7.86 8.77 15.88
N LEU A 65 -7.28 7.76 16.53
CA LEU A 65 -8.03 6.85 17.39
C LEU A 65 -8.78 7.61 18.49
N ARG A 66 -8.10 8.55 19.14
CA ARG A 66 -8.65 9.29 20.27
C ARG A 66 -9.59 10.40 19.88
N GLU A 67 -9.35 11.11 18.80
CA GLU A 67 -10.08 12.36 18.47
C GLU A 67 -10.85 12.30 17.16
N MET A 68 -10.68 11.25 16.35
CA MET A 68 -11.27 11.11 15.01
C MET A 68 -10.90 12.25 14.05
N ARG A 69 -9.88 13.04 14.37
CA ARG A 69 -9.39 14.14 13.53
C ARG A 69 -7.98 14.57 13.92
N ILE A 70 -7.26 15.18 12.98
CA ILE A 70 -6.06 15.99 13.22
C ILE A 70 -6.21 17.27 12.39
N ALA A 71 -6.12 18.44 13.03
CA ALA A 71 -6.39 19.72 12.39
C ALA A 71 -7.74 19.73 11.64
N HIS A 72 -7.73 19.97 10.33
CA HIS A 72 -8.91 19.97 9.46
C HIS A 72 -9.19 18.59 8.81
N PHE A 73 -8.32 17.60 9.00
CA PHE A 73 -8.53 16.23 8.52
C PHE A 73 -9.42 15.47 9.50
N VAL A 74 -10.68 15.26 9.13
CA VAL A 74 -11.68 14.59 9.95
C VAL A 74 -12.01 13.23 9.37
N VAL A 75 -11.98 12.19 10.20
CA VAL A 75 -12.43 10.83 9.85
C VAL A 75 -13.95 10.85 9.82
N LYS A 76 -14.54 10.96 8.62
CA LYS A 76 -16.00 10.99 8.42
C LYS A 76 -16.60 9.61 8.16
N GLU A 77 -15.78 8.67 7.72
CA GLU A 77 -16.14 7.30 7.39
C GLU A 77 -15.05 6.35 7.94
N PRO A 78 -15.35 5.05 8.16
CA PRO A 78 -14.36 4.09 8.62
C PRO A 78 -13.09 4.10 7.77
N MET A 79 -11.93 4.10 8.42
CA MET A 79 -10.65 4.26 7.74
C MET A 79 -9.60 3.31 8.30
N VAL A 80 -8.82 2.67 7.43
CA VAL A 80 -7.62 1.91 7.84
C VAL A 80 -6.54 2.89 8.33
N ILE A 81 -5.87 2.58 9.44
CA ILE A 81 -4.80 3.41 10.02
C ILE A 81 -3.39 2.94 9.59
N GLY A 82 -2.34 3.63 10.05
CA GLY A 82 -0.93 3.26 9.85
C GLY A 82 -0.31 3.76 8.54
N HIS A 83 0.90 4.30 8.62
CA HIS A 83 1.59 4.94 7.48
C HIS A 83 3.12 4.81 7.51
N GLU A 84 3.66 4.05 8.46
CA GLU A 84 5.11 3.84 8.62
C GLU A 84 5.45 2.37 8.31
N CYS A 85 5.43 1.98 7.04
CA CYS A 85 5.36 0.56 6.67
C CYS A 85 6.49 0.07 5.75
N ALA A 86 6.75 -1.23 5.88
CA ALA A 86 7.66 -1.98 5.03
C ALA A 86 7.13 -3.39 4.77
N GLY A 87 7.47 -3.94 3.62
CA GLY A 87 6.93 -5.22 3.18
C GLY A 87 7.71 -5.87 2.06
N VAL A 88 7.08 -6.87 1.45
CA VAL A 88 7.60 -7.61 0.29
C VAL A 88 6.62 -7.47 -0.86
N ILE A 89 7.10 -7.15 -2.05
CA ILE A 89 6.27 -7.06 -3.25
C ILE A 89 5.73 -8.44 -3.61
N GLU A 90 4.42 -8.53 -3.82
CA GLU A 90 3.72 -9.77 -4.23
C GLU A 90 3.20 -9.71 -5.66
N GLU A 91 2.89 -8.52 -6.16
CA GLU A 91 2.41 -8.31 -7.53
C GLU A 91 2.92 -6.96 -8.03
N VAL A 92 3.26 -6.90 -9.32
CA VAL A 92 3.70 -5.69 -10.00
C VAL A 92 2.85 -5.43 -11.23
N GLY A 93 2.47 -4.18 -11.44
CA GLY A 93 1.82 -3.74 -12.67
C GLY A 93 2.76 -3.89 -13.87
N SER A 94 2.17 -4.12 -15.05
CA SER A 94 2.92 -4.40 -16.29
C SER A 94 3.87 -3.30 -16.76
N GLY A 95 3.70 -2.06 -16.27
CA GLY A 95 4.57 -0.94 -16.55
C GLY A 95 5.62 -0.65 -15.48
N VAL A 96 5.71 -1.47 -14.43
CA VAL A 96 6.74 -1.35 -13.39
C VAL A 96 7.99 -2.09 -13.85
N THR A 97 9.07 -1.35 -14.14
CA THR A 97 10.31 -1.90 -14.72
C THR A 97 11.51 -1.94 -13.76
N HIS A 98 11.37 -1.38 -12.56
CA HIS A 98 12.48 -1.12 -11.61
C HIS A 98 12.29 -1.81 -10.25
N LEU A 99 11.21 -2.58 -10.11
CA LEU A 99 10.88 -3.37 -8.94
C LEU A 99 10.34 -4.72 -9.42
N ALA A 100 10.55 -5.76 -8.63
CA ALA A 100 10.10 -7.12 -8.93
C ALA A 100 9.41 -7.77 -7.72
N VAL A 101 8.60 -8.80 -7.99
CA VAL A 101 8.04 -9.66 -6.95
C VAL A 101 9.17 -10.27 -6.12
N GLY A 102 9.04 -10.23 -4.80
CA GLY A 102 10.05 -10.67 -3.84
C GLY A 102 10.94 -9.55 -3.28
N ASP A 103 10.96 -8.36 -3.90
CA ASP A 103 11.73 -7.23 -3.38
C ASP A 103 11.21 -6.78 -2.01
N ARG A 104 12.15 -6.48 -1.11
CA ARG A 104 11.86 -5.83 0.17
C ARG A 104 11.82 -4.33 -0.02
N VAL A 105 10.71 -3.71 0.36
CA VAL A 105 10.48 -2.28 0.13
C VAL A 105 10.03 -1.59 1.42
N ALA A 106 10.51 -0.35 1.60
CA ALA A 106 9.88 0.63 2.47
C ALA A 106 8.93 1.48 1.63
N LEU A 107 7.74 1.77 2.15
CA LEU A 107 6.75 2.55 1.42
C LEU A 107 6.78 3.98 1.95
N GLU A 108 7.14 4.92 1.08
CA GLU A 108 6.87 6.33 1.35
C GLU A 108 5.34 6.53 1.39
N PRO A 109 4.74 7.08 2.46
CA PRO A 109 3.28 7.18 2.57
C PRO A 109 2.65 8.23 1.65
N GLY A 110 3.42 9.26 1.27
CA GLY A 110 2.97 10.33 0.37
C GLY A 110 2.88 9.87 -1.09
N ILE A 111 1.81 10.25 -1.76
CA ILE A 111 1.58 10.07 -3.20
C ILE A 111 1.25 11.46 -3.76
N SER A 112 2.27 12.12 -4.32
CA SER A 112 2.12 13.43 -4.96
C SER A 112 1.63 13.29 -6.41
N CYS A 113 1.05 14.33 -6.99
CA CYS A 113 0.56 14.28 -8.37
C CYS A 113 1.65 14.38 -9.46
N TRP A 114 2.90 14.67 -9.08
CA TRP A 114 4.09 14.80 -9.94
C TRP A 114 4.04 15.84 -11.08
N ARG A 115 2.90 16.50 -11.29
CA ARG A 115 2.68 17.46 -12.39
C ARG A 115 2.63 18.94 -11.97
N CYS A 116 2.41 19.23 -10.69
CA CYS A 116 2.26 20.61 -10.20
C CYS A 116 3.61 21.33 -10.03
N ARG A 117 3.57 22.66 -9.80
CA ARG A 117 4.78 23.48 -9.60
C ARG A 117 5.66 23.00 -8.44
N HIS A 118 5.05 22.48 -7.39
CA HIS A 118 5.77 22.00 -6.20
C HIS A 118 6.51 20.70 -6.52
N CYS A 119 5.85 19.73 -7.15
CA CYS A 119 6.50 18.48 -7.57
C CYS A 119 7.62 18.72 -8.60
N LYS A 120 7.35 19.52 -9.65
CA LYS A 120 8.36 19.87 -10.66
C LYS A 120 9.55 20.65 -10.08
N GLY A 121 9.32 21.40 -9.01
CA GLY A 121 10.36 22.11 -8.27
C GLY A 121 11.03 21.28 -7.16
N GLY A 122 10.84 19.95 -7.12
CA GLY A 122 11.46 19.06 -6.13
C GLY A 122 10.89 19.14 -4.72
N ARG A 123 9.77 19.85 -4.52
CA ARG A 123 9.09 20.04 -3.23
C ARG A 123 7.74 19.33 -3.22
N TYR A 124 7.71 18.07 -3.65
CA TYR A 124 6.47 17.31 -3.84
C TYR A 124 5.69 17.09 -2.54
N ASN A 125 6.33 17.21 -1.37
CA ASN A 125 5.68 17.22 -0.07
C ASN A 125 4.68 18.37 0.11
N LEU A 126 4.78 19.44 -0.71
CA LEU A 126 3.85 20.56 -0.75
C LEU A 126 2.79 20.42 -1.86
N CYS A 127 2.62 19.21 -2.42
CA CYS A 127 1.63 18.96 -3.45
C CYS A 127 0.20 19.19 -2.91
N GLU A 128 -0.56 20.03 -3.60
CA GLU A 128 -1.97 20.32 -3.26
C GLU A 128 -2.88 19.09 -3.46
N ASP A 129 -2.48 18.18 -4.35
CA ASP A 129 -3.18 16.91 -4.65
C ASP A 129 -2.62 15.72 -3.83
N MET A 130 -1.83 15.98 -2.76
CA MET A 130 -1.18 14.94 -1.97
C MET A 130 -2.21 13.95 -1.40
N LYS A 131 -2.00 12.65 -1.67
CA LYS A 131 -2.64 11.56 -0.92
C LYS A 131 -1.62 10.99 0.04
N PHE A 132 -2.01 10.76 1.29
CA PHE A 132 -1.09 10.30 2.32
C PHE A 132 -1.76 9.21 3.15
N PHE A 133 -1.09 8.06 3.31
CA PHE A 133 -1.63 6.94 4.09
C PHE A 133 -2.10 7.40 5.49
N ALA A 134 -3.26 6.90 5.91
CA ALA A 134 -3.90 7.24 7.18
C ALA A 134 -4.22 8.74 7.40
N THR A 135 -4.26 9.54 6.33
CA THR A 135 -4.83 10.90 6.36
C THR A 135 -6.16 10.91 5.61
N PRO A 136 -7.30 11.19 6.29
CA PRO A 136 -8.63 11.14 5.67
C PRO A 136 -8.71 11.98 4.38
N PRO A 137 -9.31 11.44 3.30
CA PRO A 137 -10.05 10.17 3.22
C PRO A 137 -9.21 8.94 2.82
N VAL A 138 -7.88 9.03 2.87
CA VAL A 138 -7.00 7.98 2.34
C VAL A 138 -6.74 6.91 3.39
N HIS A 139 -7.03 5.65 3.03
CA HIS A 139 -6.71 4.50 3.87
C HIS A 139 -5.21 4.34 4.10
N GLY A 140 -4.87 3.89 5.31
CA GLY A 140 -3.53 3.52 5.71
C GLY A 140 -3.11 2.13 5.26
N SER A 141 -2.08 1.63 5.95
CA SER A 141 -1.33 0.44 5.59
C SER A 141 -1.24 -0.61 6.70
N LEU A 142 -1.90 -0.39 7.85
CA LEU A 142 -2.01 -1.38 8.92
C LEU A 142 -2.98 -2.51 8.51
N ALA A 143 -2.51 -3.34 7.59
CA ALA A 143 -3.23 -4.42 6.92
C ALA A 143 -2.26 -5.54 6.50
N ASN A 144 -2.79 -6.70 6.09
CA ASN A 144 -1.97 -7.79 5.54
C ASN A 144 -1.29 -7.38 4.23
N GLN A 145 -1.98 -6.58 3.42
CA GLN A 145 -1.51 -6.05 2.15
C GLN A 145 -1.89 -4.57 1.98
N ALA A 146 -1.07 -3.84 1.22
CA ALA A 146 -1.37 -2.50 0.72
C ALA A 146 -0.95 -2.36 -0.76
N SER A 147 -1.69 -1.56 -1.52
CA SER A 147 -1.29 -1.16 -2.88
C SER A 147 -0.59 0.20 -2.83
N LYS A 148 0.53 0.32 -3.54
CA LYS A 148 1.21 1.61 -3.73
C LYS A 148 1.28 1.91 -5.21
N SER A 149 0.79 3.10 -5.58
CA SER A 149 0.90 3.61 -6.93
C SER A 149 2.17 4.43 -7.12
N LYS A 150 2.86 4.21 -8.24
CA LYS A 150 3.81 5.18 -8.77
C LYS A 150 3.06 6.10 -9.72
N GLN A 151 2.71 7.29 -9.23
CA GLN A 151 2.36 8.39 -10.14
C GLN A 151 3.69 8.87 -10.75
N PHE A 152 3.78 8.86 -12.07
CA PHE A 152 4.99 9.18 -12.83
C PHE A 152 5.42 10.64 -12.76
#